data_AF-A0A1Q8QR95-F1
#
_entry.id   AF-A0A1Q8QR95-F1
#
_cell.length_a   1.000
_cell.length_b   1.000
_cell.length_c   1.000
_cell.angle_alpha   90.00
_cell.angle_beta   90.00
_cell.angle_gamma   90.00
#
_symmetry.space_group_name_H-M   'P 1'
#
loop_
_entity.id
_entity.type
_entity.pdbx_description
1 polymer ?
#
loop_
_entity_poly.entity_id
_entity_poly.type
_entity_poly.pdbx_seq_one_letter_code
_entity_poly.pdbx_strand_id
1 'polypeptide(L)'
;MNVDIDDLVRDALALGVTHAAIATVADIKFNEDFRTQCEQNACGTYNKNWMCPPAVGQIAELKEKVLGFKQGLLIQTVHELKSSFDWKGMMASGHKHTEIFRTILDKFDIWFLGNLAIKCRSLHFLFKVYIS
;
A
#
# COMPACT_ATOMS: atom_id res chain seq x y z
N MET A 1 10.53 6.07 -20.03
CA MET A 1 11.07 6.94 -18.96
C MET A 1 11.88 6.03 -18.06
N ASN A 2 13.19 6.24 -17.94
CA ASN A 2 14.04 5.42 -17.07
C ASN A 2 13.95 6.03 -15.67
N VAL A 3 13.22 5.39 -14.77
CA VAL A 3 13.04 5.86 -13.40
C VAL A 3 14.18 5.28 -12.56
N ASP A 4 15.09 6.13 -12.08
CA ASP A 4 16.13 5.70 -11.16
C ASP A 4 15.51 5.38 -9.79
N ILE A 5 15.91 4.26 -9.21
CA ILE A 5 15.44 3.76 -7.93
C ILE A 5 15.83 4.72 -6.79
N ASP A 6 17.01 5.33 -6.86
CA ASP A 6 17.47 6.27 -5.83
C ASP A 6 16.68 7.59 -5.90
N ASP A 7 16.24 7.99 -7.10
CA ASP A 7 15.37 9.14 -7.31
C ASP A 7 13.98 8.93 -6.71
N LEU A 8 13.45 7.70 -6.72
CA LEU A 8 12.13 7.38 -6.16
C LEU A 8 12.04 7.64 -4.66
N VAL A 9 13.05 7.20 -3.90
CA VAL A 9 13.07 7.37 -2.44
C VAL A 9 13.18 8.85 -2.10
N ARG A 10 14.13 9.55 -2.73
CA ARG A 10 14.33 10.99 -2.52
C ARG A 10 13.06 11.77 -2.82
N ASP A 11 12.42 11.47 -3.95
CA ASP A 11 11.24 12.19 -4.40
C ASP A 11 10.02 11.89 -3.52
N ALA A 12 9.86 10.66 -3.02
CA ALA A 12 8.82 10.32 -2.05
C ALA A 12 9.00 11.10 -0.73
N LEU A 13 10.23 11.18 -0.22
CA LEU A 13 10.55 11.96 0.98
C LEU A 13 10.25 13.46 0.76
N ALA A 14 10.61 14.00 -0.40
CA ALA A 14 10.32 15.39 -0.76
C ALA A 14 8.81 15.69 -0.84
N LEU A 15 7.98 14.68 -1.09
CA LEU A 15 6.51 14.80 -1.12
C LEU A 15 5.84 14.69 0.26
N GLY A 16 6.63 14.62 1.34
CA GLY A 16 6.12 14.60 2.71
C GLY A 16 5.90 13.19 3.28
N VAL A 17 6.48 12.17 2.66
CA VAL A 17 6.62 10.84 3.28
C VAL A 17 7.66 10.93 4.40
N THR A 18 7.40 10.30 5.54
CA THR A 18 8.33 10.30 6.69
C THR A 18 9.48 9.32 6.48
N HIS A 19 9.17 8.12 5.99
CA HIS A 19 10.16 7.10 5.67
C HIS A 19 9.83 6.46 4.31
N ALA A 20 10.84 6.35 3.45
CA ALA A 20 10.71 5.66 2.17
C ALA A 20 11.92 4.73 1.99
N ALA A 21 11.68 3.55 1.43
CA ALA A 21 12.72 2.56 1.16
C ALA A 21 12.32 1.68 -0.01
N ILE A 22 13.31 1.03 -0.62
CA ILE A 22 13.09 0.04 -1.67
C ILE A 22 13.10 -1.33 -1.01
N ALA A 23 12.00 -2.06 -1.18
CA ALA A 23 11.84 -3.41 -0.65
C ALA A 23 12.02 -4.43 -1.77
N THR A 24 12.80 -5.46 -1.52
CA THR A 24 12.91 -6.61 -2.43
C THR A 24 11.67 -7.48 -2.29
N VAL A 25 11.09 -7.87 -3.43
CA VAL A 25 9.87 -8.69 -3.43
C VAL A 25 10.10 -10.09 -2.84
N ALA A 26 11.31 -10.61 -2.98
CA ALA A 26 11.71 -11.89 -2.40
C ALA A 26 11.61 -11.91 -0.86
N ASP A 27 11.68 -10.75 -0.20
CA ASP A 27 11.60 -10.64 1.26
C ASP A 27 10.13 -10.58 1.77
N ILE A 28 9.15 -10.48 0.87
CA ILE A 28 7.73 -10.43 1.23
C ILE A 28 7.23 -11.81 1.63
N LYS A 29 6.77 -11.92 2.87
CA LYS A 29 6.07 -13.12 3.34
C LYS A 29 4.57 -13.01 3.06
N PHE A 30 4.06 -13.88 2.20
CA PHE A 30 2.63 -14.04 1.95
C PHE A 30 2.07 -15.06 2.93
N ASN A 31 1.13 -14.64 3.79
CA ASN A 31 0.40 -15.53 4.69
C ASN A 31 -1.04 -15.67 4.21
N GLU A 32 -1.44 -16.89 3.85
CA GLU A 32 -2.78 -17.19 3.36
C GLU A 32 -3.84 -17.16 4.46
N ASP A 33 -3.48 -17.39 5.72
CA ASP A 33 -4.38 -17.30 6.88
C ASP A 33 -4.96 -15.89 7.05
N PHE A 34 -4.30 -14.88 6.50
CA PHE A 34 -4.81 -13.51 6.48
C PHE A 34 -6.11 -13.40 5.66
N ARG A 35 -6.28 -14.24 4.63
CA ARG A 35 -7.52 -14.30 3.85
C ARG A 35 -8.68 -14.79 4.70
N THR A 36 -8.45 -15.83 5.50
CA THR A 36 -9.43 -16.37 6.46
C THR A 36 -9.88 -15.31 7.46
N GLN A 37 -8.96 -14.47 7.96
CA GLN A 37 -9.32 -13.35 8.85
C GLN A 37 -10.15 -12.28 8.16
N CYS A 38 -9.95 -12.04 6.86
CA CYS A 38 -10.79 -11.11 6.09
C CYS A 38 -12.22 -11.63 5.98
N GLU A 39 -12.42 -12.94 5.80
CA GLU A 39 -13.72 -13.61 5.71
C GLU A 39 -14.48 -13.59 7.05
N GLN A 40 -13.76 -13.60 8.18
CA GLN A 40 -14.33 -13.34 9.50
C GLN A 40 -14.84 -11.90 9.66
N ASN A 41 -14.50 -11.00 8.74
CA ASN A 41 -15.01 -9.63 8.65
C ASN A 41 -14.83 -8.81 9.95
N ALA A 42 -13.75 -9.04 10.70
CA ALA A 42 -13.47 -8.30 11.93
C ALA A 42 -13.35 -6.78 11.69
N CYS A 43 -12.97 -6.36 10.47
CA CYS A 43 -12.90 -4.96 10.07
C CYS A 43 -14.23 -4.37 9.56
N GLY A 44 -15.27 -5.19 9.36
CA GLY A 44 -16.61 -4.78 8.92
C GLY A 44 -16.76 -4.41 7.43
N THR A 45 -15.75 -4.67 6.59
CA THR A 45 -15.68 -4.24 5.18
C THR A 45 -15.67 -5.36 4.13
N TYR A 46 -15.78 -6.62 4.56
CA TYR A 46 -15.86 -7.78 3.66
C TYR A 46 -16.99 -7.62 2.63
N ASN A 47 -16.70 -7.85 1.34
CA ASN A 47 -17.63 -7.68 0.23
C ASN A 47 -18.31 -6.29 0.12
N LYS A 48 -17.69 -5.22 0.64
CA LYS A 48 -18.22 -3.84 0.56
C LYS A 48 -17.44 -2.91 -0.35
N ASN A 49 -16.31 -3.36 -0.89
CA ASN A 49 -15.47 -2.58 -1.79
C ASN A 49 -14.61 -3.50 -2.68
N TRP A 50 -14.03 -2.94 -3.73
CA TRP A 50 -13.22 -3.64 -4.73
C TRP A 50 -11.89 -4.22 -4.21
N MET A 51 -11.48 -3.83 -3.01
CA MET A 51 -10.22 -4.25 -2.39
C MET A 51 -10.40 -5.41 -1.42
N CYS A 52 -11.64 -5.67 -0.99
CA CYS A 52 -11.97 -6.78 -0.13
C CYS A 52 -12.34 -8.02 -0.96
N PRO A 53 -12.07 -9.23 -0.47
CA PRO A 53 -12.68 -10.43 -1.02
C PRO A 53 -14.21 -10.35 -1.02
N PRO A 54 -14.86 -11.00 -2.00
CA PRO A 54 -14.26 -11.73 -3.12
C PRO A 54 -13.79 -10.82 -4.28
N ALA A 55 -14.16 -9.53 -4.30
CA ALA A 55 -13.93 -8.63 -5.44
C ALA A 55 -12.46 -8.45 -5.85
N VAL A 56 -11.54 -8.49 -4.89
CA VAL A 56 -10.09 -8.37 -5.14
C VAL A 56 -9.47 -9.61 -5.82
N GLY A 57 -10.20 -10.72 -5.90
CA GLY A 57 -9.73 -11.98 -6.48
C GLY A 57 -8.96 -12.89 -5.52
N GLN A 58 -8.49 -14.01 -6.07
CA GLN A 58 -7.87 -15.11 -5.34
C GLN A 58 -6.45 -14.75 -4.86
N ILE A 59 -6.11 -15.13 -3.62
CA ILE A 59 -4.81 -14.79 -3.04
C ILE A 59 -3.62 -15.34 -3.83
N ALA A 60 -3.76 -16.53 -4.41
CA ALA A 60 -2.72 -17.16 -5.23
C ALA A 60 -2.38 -16.30 -6.47
N GLU A 61 -3.40 -15.81 -7.18
CA GLU A 61 -3.22 -14.96 -8.37
C GLU A 61 -2.59 -13.61 -7.99
N LEU A 62 -3.00 -13.03 -6.85
CA LEU A 62 -2.41 -11.78 -6.37
C LEU A 62 -0.95 -11.98 -5.99
N LYS A 63 -0.62 -13.09 -5.34
CA LYS A 63 0.76 -13.46 -5.00
C LYS A 63 1.61 -13.61 -6.24
N GLU A 64 1.14 -14.33 -7.26
CA GLU A 64 1.85 -14.51 -8.52
C GLU A 64 2.14 -13.17 -9.20
N LYS A 65 1.15 -12.28 -9.25
CA LYS A 65 1.34 -10.90 -9.76
C LYS A 65 2.42 -10.15 -9.00
N VAL A 66 2.41 -10.22 -7.67
CA VAL A 66 3.44 -9.54 -6.86
C VAL A 66 4.82 -10.16 -7.09
N LEU A 67 4.92 -11.48 -7.20
CA LEU A 67 6.19 -12.19 -7.43
C LEU A 67 6.78 -11.97 -8.84
N GLY A 68 5.97 -11.50 -9.80
CA GLY A 68 6.45 -11.07 -11.13
C GLY A 68 7.38 -9.85 -11.09
N PHE A 69 7.51 -9.23 -9.93
CA PHE A 69 8.28 -8.02 -9.70
C PHE A 69 9.55 -8.29 -8.89
N LYS A 70 10.60 -7.46 -9.09
CA LYS A 70 11.85 -7.59 -8.33
C LYS A 70 11.88 -6.75 -7.06
N GLN A 71 11.43 -5.50 -7.15
CA GLN A 71 11.54 -4.50 -6.11
C GLN A 71 10.28 -3.63 -6.08
N GLY A 72 9.96 -3.04 -4.93
CA GLY A 72 8.86 -2.08 -4.78
C GLY A 72 9.26 -0.90 -3.89
N LEU A 73 8.59 0.24 -4.08
CA LEU A 73 8.75 1.40 -3.22
C LEU A 73 7.82 1.26 -2.00
N LEU A 74 8.40 1.16 -0.82
CA LEU A 74 7.68 1.18 0.46
C LEU A 74 7.72 2.58 1.05
N ILE A 75 6.55 3.12 1.39
CA ILE A 75 6.41 4.44 2.01
C ILE A 75 5.66 4.35 3.33
N GLN A 76 6.03 5.21 4.28
CA GLN A 76 5.36 5.37 5.56
C GLN A 76 5.24 6.85 5.90
N THR A 77 4.05 7.28 6.27
CA THR A 77 3.81 8.61 6.86
C THR A 77 3.51 8.45 8.34
N VAL A 78 4.19 9.22 9.18
CA VAL A 78 3.97 9.25 10.63
C VAL A 78 3.29 10.58 10.98
N HIS A 79 2.22 10.51 11.77
CA HIS A 79 1.45 11.67 12.18
C HIS A 79 1.25 11.60 13.70
N GLU A 80 1.45 12.72 14.39
CA GLU A 80 1.20 12.79 15.83
C GLU A 80 -0.29 12.74 16.13
N LEU A 81 -0.65 11.99 17.17
CA LEU A 81 -2.01 11.89 17.69
C LEU A 81 -2.07 12.54 19.06
N LYS A 82 -3.20 13.19 19.38
CA LYS A 82 -3.39 13.80 20.70
C LYS A 82 -3.45 12.77 21.82
N SER A 83 -4.00 11.60 21.54
CA SER A 83 -4.05 10.44 22.44
C SER A 83 -4.35 9.16 21.65
N SER A 84 -4.24 8.00 22.30
CA SER A 84 -4.58 6.69 21.71
C SER A 84 -6.07 6.53 21.33
N PHE A 85 -6.94 7.40 21.83
CA PHE A 85 -8.38 7.41 21.52
C PHE A 85 -8.78 8.54 20.57
N ASP A 86 -7.83 9.25 19.96
CA ASP A 86 -8.08 10.32 19.00
C ASP A 86 -8.52 9.78 17.63
N TRP A 87 -9.76 9.29 17.56
CA TRP A 87 -10.37 8.76 16.34
C TRP A 87 -10.33 9.76 15.18
N LYS A 88 -10.60 11.04 15.46
CA LYS A 88 -10.59 12.08 14.42
C LYS A 88 -9.18 12.30 13.89
N GLY A 89 -8.18 12.34 14.77
CA GLY A 89 -6.77 12.40 14.40
C GLY A 89 -6.36 11.19 13.55
N MET A 90 -6.71 9.96 13.96
CA MET A 90 -6.43 8.75 13.19
C MET A 90 -7.02 8.81 11.77
N MET A 91 -8.28 9.24 11.63
CA MET A 91 -8.93 9.37 10.32
C MET A 91 -8.27 10.46 9.47
N ALA A 92 -7.98 11.63 10.05
CA ALA A 92 -7.31 12.73 9.36
C ALA A 92 -5.92 12.33 8.85
N SER A 93 -5.13 11.65 9.67
CA SER A 93 -3.82 11.09 9.31
C SER A 93 -3.93 10.06 8.18
N GLY A 94 -4.95 9.20 8.20
CA GLY A 94 -5.22 8.26 7.11
C GLY A 94 -5.62 8.94 5.80
N HIS A 95 -6.38 10.04 5.87
CA HIS A 95 -6.68 10.87 4.70
C HIS A 95 -5.42 11.54 4.15
N LYS A 96 -4.56 12.09 5.02
CA LYS A 96 -3.32 12.73 4.57
C LYS A 96 -2.35 11.75 3.93
N HIS A 97 -2.22 10.55 4.50
CA HIS A 97 -1.47 9.47 3.88
C HIS A 97 -1.97 9.14 2.48
N THR A 98 -3.30 9.07 2.30
CA THR A 98 -3.93 8.77 1.01
C THR A 98 -3.70 9.89 -0.02
N GLU A 99 -3.72 11.14 0.42
CA GLU A 99 -3.41 12.30 -0.43
C GLU A 99 -1.97 12.24 -0.94
N ILE A 100 -0.99 12.09 -0.03
CA ILE A 100 0.44 11.98 -0.39
C ILE A 100 0.66 10.79 -1.35
N PHE A 101 0.02 9.65 -1.07
CA PHE A 101 0.10 8.48 -1.94
C PHE A 101 -0.40 8.77 -3.35
N ARG A 102 -1.51 9.50 -3.52
CA ARG A 102 -2.02 9.89 -4.84
C ARG A 102 -1.06 10.83 -5.56
N THR A 103 -0.51 11.82 -4.85
CA THR A 103 0.49 12.74 -5.41
C THR A 103 1.73 12.00 -5.91
N ILE A 104 2.18 10.97 -5.18
CA ILE A 104 3.26 10.08 -5.62
C ILE A 104 2.89 9.39 -6.93
N LEU A 105 1.71 8.76 -7.00
CA LEU A 105 1.28 8.06 -8.22
C LEU A 105 1.21 9.00 -9.43
N ASP A 106 0.66 10.20 -9.24
CA ASP A 106 0.53 11.22 -10.29
C ASP A 106 1.91 11.72 -10.75
N LYS A 107 2.83 11.96 -9.81
CA LYS A 107 4.18 12.45 -10.12
C LYS A 107 4.97 11.47 -11.00
N PHE A 108 4.82 10.19 -10.75
CA PHE A 108 5.57 9.16 -11.46
C PHE A 108 4.85 8.63 -12.70
N ASP A 109 3.75 9.28 -13.10
CA ASP A 109 2.92 8.90 -14.24
C ASP A 109 2.52 7.41 -14.19
N ILE A 110 2.26 6.91 -12.98
CA ILE A 110 1.86 5.52 -12.76
C ILE A 110 0.38 5.40 -13.10
N TRP A 111 0.09 5.17 -14.39
CA TRP A 111 -1.25 4.82 -14.82
C TRP A 111 -1.65 3.49 -14.19
N PHE A 112 -2.80 3.51 -13.51
CA PHE A 112 -3.38 2.41 -12.75
C PHE A 112 -3.80 1.25 -13.68
N LEU A 113 -2.84 0.45 -14.16
CA LEU A 113 -3.11 -0.83 -14.79
C LEU A 113 -3.50 -1.84 -13.70
N GLY A 114 -4.80 -1.88 -13.36
CA GLY A 114 -5.46 -3.05 -12.79
C GLY A 114 -5.13 -3.44 -11.33
N ASN A 115 -6.06 -3.12 -10.42
CA ASN A 115 -6.56 -4.00 -9.35
C ASN A 115 -5.61 -4.61 -8.30
N LEU A 116 -4.46 -4.02 -7.98
CA LEU A 116 -3.75 -4.44 -6.77
C LEU A 116 -3.28 -3.27 -5.92
N ALA A 117 -4.14 -2.82 -5.02
CA ALA A 117 -3.67 -2.23 -3.78
C ALA A 117 -4.09 -3.19 -2.66
N ILE A 118 -3.21 -3.51 -1.73
CA ILE A 118 -3.54 -4.27 -0.53
C ILE A 118 -3.63 -3.23 0.59
N LYS A 119 -4.84 -2.76 0.91
CA LYS A 119 -5.05 -1.84 2.04
C LYS A 119 -5.46 -2.64 3.26
N CYS A 120 -4.49 -3.07 4.07
CA CYS A 120 -4.74 -3.59 5.40
C CYS A 120 -4.74 -2.44 6.42
N ARG A 121 -5.81 -2.31 7.22
CA ARG A 121 -6.01 -1.19 8.16
C ARG A 121 -5.02 -1.16 9.34
N SER A 122 -4.20 -2.19 9.53
CA SER A 122 -3.30 -2.33 10.70
C SER A 122 -1.82 -2.03 10.39
N LEU A 123 -1.41 -2.14 9.12
CA LEU A 123 -0.13 -1.66 8.61
C LEU A 123 -0.34 -1.22 7.15
N HIS A 124 -0.06 0.03 6.83
CA HIS A 124 0.01 0.47 5.44
C HIS A 124 1.29 -0.12 4.81
N PHE A 125 1.23 -1.39 4.39
CA PHE A 125 2.21 -1.98 3.49
C PHE A 125 1.72 -1.76 2.06
N LEU A 126 2.26 -0.74 1.39
CA LEU A 126 2.12 -0.59 -0.05
C LEU A 126 3.27 -1.36 -0.71
N PHE A 127 2.98 -2.58 -1.19
CA PHE A 127 3.72 -3.15 -2.31
C PHE A 127 3.04 -2.70 -3.58
N LYS A 128 3.61 -1.68 -4.23
CA LYS A 128 3.37 -1.40 -5.64
C LYS A 128 4.70 -1.15 -6.32
N VAL A 129 4.88 -1.87 -7.42
CA VAL A 129 6.14 -2.08 -8.11
C VAL A 129 6.18 -1.19 -9.36
N TYR A 130 7.36 -0.63 -9.63
CA TYR A 130 7.73 -0.05 -10.91
C TYR A 130 8.14 -1.13 -11.92
N ILE A 131 7.56 -1.10 -13.12
CA ILE A 131 8.05 -1.84 -14.31
C ILE A 131 8.66 -0.83 -15.29
N SER A 132 9.96 -0.92 -15.52
CA SER A 132 10.55 -1.38 -16.79
C SER A 132 12.00 -1.74 -16.54
#